data_AF-G8BXK1-F1
#
_entry.id   AF-G8BXK1-F1
#
_cell.length_a   1.000
_cell.length_b   1.000
_cell.length_c   1.000
_cell.angle_alpha   90.00
_cell.angle_beta   90.00
_cell.angle_gamma   90.00
#
_symmetry.space_group_name_H-M   'P 1'
#
loop_
_entity.id
_entity.type
_entity.pdbx_description
1 polymer ?
#
loop_
_entity_poly.entity_id
_entity_poly.type
_entity_poly.pdbx_seq_one_letter_code
_entity_poly.pdbx_strand_id
1 'polypeptide(L)'
;MLAPSNYTDKRTWKMTPAMIRARKPFFVRNMVGLSALLGASLGIYFYTYRVLHKDNDFADVPIPPIDKKELEALQKEFSTK
;
A
#
# COMPACT_ATOMS: atom_id res chain seq x y z
N MET A 1 7.57 8.42 39.79
CA MET A 1 7.82 7.31 38.85
C MET A 1 6.71 6.29 39.03
N LEU A 2 6.06 5.84 37.96
CA LEU A 2 4.98 4.85 38.03
C LEU A 2 5.56 3.49 38.46
N ALA A 3 4.91 2.81 39.41
CA ALA A 3 5.33 1.48 39.82
C ALA A 3 5.24 0.50 38.62
N PRO A 4 6.24 -0.37 38.42
CA PRO A 4 6.23 -1.32 37.33
C PRO A 4 5.05 -2.29 37.49
N SER A 5 4.28 -2.49 36.42
CA SER A 5 3.11 -3.37 36.43
C SER A 5 3.49 -4.81 36.78
N ASN A 6 2.63 -5.53 37.49
CA ASN A 6 2.84 -6.94 37.82
C ASN A 6 2.89 -7.86 36.59
N TYR A 7 2.51 -7.34 35.42
CA TYR A 7 2.48 -8.08 34.16
C TYR A 7 3.81 -8.01 33.40
N THR A 8 4.74 -7.15 33.83
CA THR A 8 6.06 -6.95 33.20
C THR A 8 7.16 -7.50 34.11
N ASP A 9 8.09 -8.26 33.54
CA ASP A 9 9.27 -8.73 34.27
C ASP A 9 10.17 -7.53 34.63
N LYS A 10 10.43 -7.32 35.92
CA LYS A 10 11.20 -6.16 36.41
C LYS A 10 12.69 -6.22 36.06
N ARG A 11 13.22 -7.40 35.73
CA ARG A 11 14.63 -7.62 35.40
C ARG A 11 14.87 -7.56 33.90
N THR A 12 14.02 -8.21 33.12
CA THR A 12 14.20 -8.36 31.67
C THR A 12 13.29 -7.43 30.86
N TRP A 13 12.34 -6.75 31.49
CA TRP A 13 11.34 -5.87 30.84
C TRP A 13 10.48 -6.57 29.78
N LYS A 14 10.46 -7.90 29.80
CA LYS A 14 9.64 -8.74 28.92
C LYS A 14 8.23 -8.88 29.49
N MET A 15 7.30 -9.27 28.61
CA MET A 15 5.95 -9.64 29.03
C MET A 15 5.99 -10.95 29.83
N THR A 16 5.28 -10.99 30.94
CA THR A 16 5.08 -12.23 31.70
C THR A 16 4.07 -13.14 31.00
N PRO A 17 4.07 -14.46 31.30
CA PRO A 17 3.05 -15.38 30.77
C PRO A 17 1.60 -14.97 31.10
N ALA A 18 1.39 -14.32 32.25
CA ALA A 18 0.08 -13.77 32.63
C ALA A 18 -0.37 -12.67 31.65
N MET A 19 0.53 -11.78 31.25
CA MET A 19 0.23 -10.73 30.27
C MET A 19 -0.11 -11.30 28.90
N ILE A 20 0.61 -12.33 28.46
CA ILE A 20 0.37 -12.97 27.16
C ILE A 20 -1.03 -13.59 27.11
N ARG A 21 -1.45 -14.29 28.18
CA ARG A 21 -2.81 -14.85 28.27
C ARG A 21 -3.89 -13.77 28.26
N ALA A 22 -3.67 -12.67 28.98
CA ALA A 22 -4.63 -11.56 29.02
C ALA A 22 -4.84 -10.90 27.63
N ARG A 23 -3.85 -10.97 26.74
CA ARG A 23 -3.93 -10.41 25.38
C ARG A 23 -4.54 -11.33 24.34
N LYS A 24 -4.61 -12.64 24.61
CA LYS A 24 -5.15 -13.66 23.70
C LYS A 24 -6.51 -13.27 23.07
N PRO A 25 -7.51 -12.75 23.79
CA PRO A 25 -8.81 -12.42 23.19
C PRO A 25 -8.77 -11.17 22.28
N PHE A 26 -7.81 -10.27 22.48
CA PHE A 26 -7.72 -9.03 21.69
C PHE A 26 -7.02 -9.24 20.35
N PHE A 27 -6.24 -10.32 20.21
CA PHE A 27 -5.51 -10.61 18.98
C PHE A 27 -6.44 -10.65 17.76
N VAL A 28 -7.54 -11.40 17.85
CA VAL A 28 -8.51 -11.53 16.77
C VAL A 28 -9.15 -10.18 16.44
N ARG A 29 -9.61 -9.43 17.45
CA ARG A 29 -10.25 -8.12 17.25
C ARG A 29 -9.31 -7.11 16.59
N ASN A 30 -8.04 -7.11 17.00
CA ASN A 30 -7.02 -6.24 16.42
C ASN A 30 -6.69 -6.64 14.97
N MET A 31 -6.63 -7.95 14.67
CA MET A 31 -6.40 -8.42 13.31
C MET A 31 -7.57 -8.10 12.37
N VAL A 32 -8.81 -8.18 12.85
CA VAL A 32 -9.98 -7.72 12.08
C VAL A 32 -9.85 -6.23 11.76
N GLY A 33 -9.56 -5.40 12.76
CA GLY A 33 -9.35 -3.95 12.54
C GLY A 33 -8.22 -3.66 11.55
N LEU A 34 -7.08 -4.34 11.69
CA LEU A 34 -5.95 -4.22 10.77
C LEU A 34 -6.34 -4.63 9.34
N SER A 35 -7.06 -5.75 9.19
CA SER A 35 -7.50 -6.24 7.89
C SER A 35 -8.48 -5.28 7.21
N ALA A 36 -9.36 -4.63 7.97
CA ALA A 36 -10.30 -3.66 7.45
C ALA A 36 -9.56 -2.41 6.92
N LEU A 37 -8.59 -1.91 7.67
CA LEU A 37 -7.77 -0.76 7.26
C LEU A 37 -6.95 -1.09 6.01
N LEU A 38 -6.23 -2.22 6.01
CA LEU A 38 -5.45 -2.65 4.85
C LEU A 38 -6.34 -2.94 3.63
N GLY A 39 -7.46 -3.61 3.83
CA GLY A 39 -8.41 -3.92 2.77
C GLY A 39 -9.02 -2.67 2.14
N ALA A 40 -9.34 -1.65 2.94
CA ALA A 40 -9.81 -0.38 2.43
C ALA A 40 -8.72 0.34 1.59
N SER A 41 -7.50 0.46 2.12
CA SER A 41 -6.41 1.12 1.39
C SER A 41 -6.03 0.40 0.10
N LEU A 42 -5.86 -0.92 0.14
CA LEU A 42 -5.55 -1.73 -1.04
C LEU A 42 -6.71 -1.76 -2.03
N GLY A 43 -7.95 -1.82 -1.54
CA GLY A 43 -9.15 -1.79 -2.37
C GLY A 43 -9.27 -0.50 -3.16
N ILE A 44 -9.03 0.66 -2.53
CA ILE A 44 -9.02 1.96 -3.22
C ILE A 44 -7.90 1.99 -4.27
N TYR A 45 -6.68 1.60 -3.89
CA TYR A 45 -5.56 1.60 -4.82
C TYR A 45 -5.82 0.68 -6.03
N PHE A 46 -6.28 -0.54 -5.79
CA PHE A 46 -6.57 -1.51 -6.83
C PHE A 46 -7.73 -1.06 -7.72
N TYR A 47 -8.77 -0.47 -7.14
CA TYR A 47 -9.87 0.11 -7.89
C TYR A 47 -9.38 1.22 -8.83
N THR A 48 -8.64 2.19 -8.30
CA THR A 48 -8.09 3.29 -9.10
C THR A 48 -7.15 2.79 -10.18
N TYR A 49 -6.25 1.87 -9.85
CA TYR A 49 -5.34 1.25 -10.82
C TYR A 49 -6.12 0.56 -11.95
N ARG A 50 -7.13 -0.25 -11.60
CA ARG A 50 -7.95 -0.98 -12.57
C ARG A 50 -8.77 -0.06 -13.46
N VAL A 51 -9.36 1.01 -12.89
CA VAL A 51 -10.14 1.99 -13.65
C VAL A 51 -9.25 2.74 -14.62
N LEU A 52 -8.10 3.25 -14.16
CA LEU A 52 -7.19 4.02 -15.00
C LEU A 52 -6.60 3.20 -16.16
N HIS A 53 -6.40 1.90 -15.99
CA HIS A 53 -5.92 1.02 -17.06
C HIS A 53 -7.01 0.55 -18.03
N LYS A 54 -8.29 0.78 -17.69
CA LYS A 54 -9.40 0.28 -18.49
C LYS A 54 -9.71 1.20 -19.67
N ASP A 55 -9.49 2.50 -19.50
CA ASP A 55 -9.86 3.50 -20.48
C ASP A 55 -8.62 3.92 -21.26
N ASN A 56 -8.52 3.44 -22.50
CA ASN A 56 -7.66 4.06 -23.51
C ASN A 56 -8.29 5.40 -23.92
N ASP A 57 -8.40 6.33 -22.97
CA ASP A 57 -9.09 7.62 -23.09
C ASP A 57 -8.47 8.54 -24.19
N PHE A 58 -7.33 8.11 -24.73
CA PHE A 58 -6.62 8.75 -25.84
C PHE A 58 -6.76 8.03 -27.19
N ALA A 59 -7.52 6.93 -27.27
CA ALA A 59 -7.73 6.22 -28.53
C ALA A 59 -8.55 7.03 -29.54
N ASP A 60 -9.41 7.92 -29.03
CA ASP A 60 -10.31 8.73 -29.84
C ASP A 60 -9.66 10.05 -30.29
N VAL A 61 -8.46 10.35 -29.79
CA VAL A 61 -7.71 11.55 -30.15
C VAL A 61 -7.03 11.31 -31.51
N PRO A 62 -7.43 12.00 -32.58
CA PRO A 62 -6.78 11.84 -33.87
C PRO A 62 -5.33 12.30 -33.76
N ILE A 63 -4.39 11.41 -34.06
CA ILE A 63 -2.97 11.75 -34.09
C ILE A 63 -2.75 12.69 -35.28
N PRO A 64 -2.20 13.90 -35.06
CA PRO A 64 -1.89 14.80 -36.17
C PRO A 64 -0.88 14.13 -37.10
N PRO A 65 -0.98 14.33 -38.43
CA PRO A 65 -0.02 13.77 -39.37
C PRO A 65 1.37 14.34 -39.08
N ILE A 66 2.28 13.51 -38.56
CA ILE A 66 3.68 13.84 -38.29
C ILE A 66 4.51 13.47 -39.51
N ASP A 67 5.44 14.35 -39.92
CA ASP A 67 6.39 14.03 -40.99
C ASP A 67 7.37 12.94 -40.52
N LYS A 68 7.68 11.98 -41.39
CA LYS A 68 8.47 10.79 -41.04
C LYS A 68 9.85 11.15 -40.49
N LYS A 69 10.42 12.28 -40.93
CA LYS A 69 11.71 12.81 -40.47
C LYS A 69 11.67 13.26 -39.01
N GLU A 70 10.59 13.90 -38.59
CA GLU A 70 10.42 14.34 -37.20
C GLU A 70 10.19 13.16 -36.28
N LEU A 71 9.50 12.12 -36.76
CA LEU A 71 9.24 10.89 -36.02
C LEU A 71 10.54 10.11 -35.73
N GLU A 72 11.43 10.00 -36.71
CA GLU A 72 12.76 9.40 -36.54
C GLU A 72 13.65 10.20 -35.58
N ALA A 73 13.58 11.53 -35.60
CA ALA A 73 14.31 12.39 -34.68
C ALA A 73 13.82 12.20 -33.24
N LEU A 74 12.51 12.18 -33.03
CA LEU A 74 11.88 11.94 -31.73
C LEU A 74 12.20 10.53 -31.19
N GLN A 75 12.14 9.49 -32.02
CA GLN A 75 12.49 8.12 -31.60
C GLN A 75 13.94 8.00 -31.15
N LYS A 76 14.87 8.69 -31.82
CA LYS A 76 16.27 8.75 -31.40
C LYS A 76 16.44 9.49 -30.07
N GLU A 77 15.72 10.60 -29.87
CA GLU A 77 15.78 11.36 -28.62
C GLU A 77 15.27 10.54 -27.42
N PHE A 78 14.12 9.87 -27.56
CA PHE A 78 13.50 9.08 -26.48
C PHE A 78 14.16 7.75 -26.20
N SER A 79 14.82 7.12 -27.18
CA SER A 79 15.58 5.86 -26.95
C SER A 79 16.94 6.08 -26.28
N THR A 80 17.46 7.31 -26.34
CA THR A 80 18.73 7.69 -25.73
C THR A 80 18.55 8.20 -24.28
N LYS A 81 17.32 8.47 -23.86
CA LYS A 81 16.95 9.03 -22.56
C LYS A 81 16.54 7.93 -21.58
#